data_AF-A0A3R8UCA4-F1
#
_entry.id   AF-A0A3R8UCA4-F1
#
_cell.length_a   1.000
_cell.length_b   1.000
_cell.length_c   1.000
_cell.angle_alpha   90.00
_cell.angle_beta   90.00
_cell.angle_gamma   90.00
#
_symmetry.space_group_name_H-M   'P 1'
#
loop_
_entity.id
_entity.type
_entity.pdbx_description
1 polymer ?
#
loop_
_entity_poly.entity_id
_entity_poly.type
_entity_poly.pdbx_seq_one_letter_code
_entity_poly.pdbx_strand_id
1 'polypeptide(L)'
;MTELYYNDHQNLGLKSPNGPSARLNEMLDKNKKRWKEPGHGRTSVVRDAADISFSAAAKWLKEDVLPRKAEDRVHFAQILQVDLLYWEYGERRKVERKPVDILKFSVVTHQMMSKLGLSHNEIKTEQLILIQEIALAFSDRCGDTYPDEHIIERLFKLAIGKN
;
A
#
# COMPACT_ATOMS: atom_id res chain seq x y z
N MET A 1 -25.87 -8.88 24.21
CA MET A 1 -25.50 -10.18 23.63
C MET A 1 -25.51 -9.98 22.12
N THR A 2 -24.34 -9.83 21.52
CA THR A 2 -24.22 -9.53 20.09
C THR A 2 -23.31 -10.60 19.51
N GLU A 3 -23.92 -11.54 18.79
CA GLU A 3 -23.24 -12.63 18.09
C GLU A 3 -22.33 -12.04 17.02
N LEU A 4 -21.02 -12.26 17.17
CA LEU A 4 -20.04 -12.00 16.13
C LEU A 4 -20.07 -13.18 15.17
N TYR A 5 -20.44 -12.88 13.93
CA TYR A 5 -20.33 -13.76 12.77
C TYR A 5 -18.87 -14.23 12.61
N TYR A 6 -18.58 -15.43 13.13
CA TYR A 6 -17.46 -16.25 12.67
C TYR A 6 -17.86 -16.81 11.31
N ASN A 7 -17.35 -16.21 10.23
CA ASN A 7 -17.44 -16.82 8.92
C ASN A 7 -16.44 -17.97 8.85
N ASP A 8 -16.98 -19.17 8.64
CA ASP A 8 -16.28 -20.43 8.40
C ASP A 8 -15.30 -20.30 7.23
N HIS A 9 -14.03 -20.06 7.53
CA HIS A 9 -12.95 -20.42 6.61
C HIS A 9 -12.71 -21.92 6.74
N GLN A 10 -13.36 -22.66 5.84
CA GLN A 10 -13.12 -24.07 5.60
C GLN A 10 -11.61 -24.37 5.52
N ASN A 11 -11.20 -25.31 6.37
CA ASN A 11 -10.02 -26.16 6.34
C ASN A 11 -9.22 -26.18 5.02
N LEU A 12 -8.23 -25.29 4.90
CA LEU A 12 -7.12 -25.41 3.95
C LEU A 12 -5.77 -25.35 4.68
N GLY A 13 -5.62 -26.07 5.79
CA GLY A 13 -4.30 -26.29 6.43
C GLY A 13 -3.49 -25.04 6.80
N LEU A 14 -4.13 -23.87 6.87
CA LEU A 14 -3.46 -22.61 7.22
C LEU A 14 -3.15 -22.62 8.72
N LYS A 15 -1.87 -22.76 9.05
CA LYS A 15 -1.34 -22.45 10.38
C LYS A 15 -1.56 -20.96 10.65
N SER A 16 -1.78 -20.65 11.94
CA SER A 16 -1.99 -19.34 12.58
C SER A 16 -2.78 -18.30 11.78
N PRO A 17 -3.96 -17.83 12.24
CA PRO A 17 -4.75 -16.81 11.55
C PRO A 17 -4.03 -15.47 11.36
N ASN A 18 -2.85 -15.29 11.98
CA ASN A 18 -1.99 -14.13 11.85
C ASN A 18 -0.52 -14.49 11.49
N GLY A 19 -0.24 -15.67 10.93
CA GLY A 19 1.13 -16.06 10.55
C GLY A 19 1.70 -15.27 9.37
N PRO A 20 3.03 -15.34 9.11
CA PRO A 20 3.67 -14.68 7.97
C PRO A 20 3.00 -15.02 6.63
N SER A 21 2.51 -16.26 6.45
CA SER A 21 1.84 -16.65 5.21
C SER A 21 0.46 -15.99 5.08
N ALA A 22 -0.31 -15.93 6.17
CA ALA A 22 -1.60 -15.24 6.18
C ALA A 22 -1.45 -13.75 5.85
N ARG A 23 -0.49 -13.07 6.47
CA ARG A 23 -0.20 -11.65 6.22
C ARG A 23 0.31 -11.38 4.80
N LEU A 24 1.15 -12.27 4.27
CA LEU A 24 1.56 -12.18 2.86
C LEU A 24 0.36 -12.29 1.93
N ASN A 25 -0.49 -13.29 2.11
CA ASN A 25 -1.70 -13.45 1.29
C ASN A 25 -2.63 -12.24 1.40
N GLU A 26 -2.83 -11.69 2.60
CA GLU A 26 -3.61 -10.46 2.79
C GLU A 26 -3.06 -9.30 1.97
N MET A 27 -1.74 -9.09 1.97
CA MET A 27 -1.12 -8.00 1.21
C MET A 27 -1.22 -8.22 -0.30
N LEU A 28 -1.07 -9.47 -0.77
CA LEU A 28 -1.24 -9.81 -2.18
C LEU A 28 -2.70 -9.63 -2.64
N ASP A 29 -3.67 -9.89 -1.77
CA ASP A 29 -5.11 -9.69 -2.05
C ASP A 29 -5.45 -8.21 -2.31
N LYS A 30 -4.66 -7.26 -1.81
CA LYS A 30 -4.85 -5.82 -2.08
C LYS A 30 -4.61 -5.46 -3.55
N ASN A 31 -3.91 -6.29 -4.31
CA ASN A 31 -3.65 -6.09 -5.72
C ASN A 31 -3.98 -7.33 -6.56
N LYS A 32 -5.27 -7.70 -6.59
CA LYS A 32 -5.79 -8.84 -7.37
C LYS A 32 -5.52 -8.78 -8.87
N LYS A 33 -5.24 -7.59 -9.42
CA LYS A 33 -4.87 -7.43 -10.84
C LYS A 33 -3.49 -8.03 -11.12
N ARG A 34 -2.56 -7.88 -10.18
CA ARG A 34 -1.19 -8.43 -10.27
C ARG A 34 -1.12 -9.85 -9.73
N TRP A 35 -1.83 -10.14 -8.65
CA TRP A 35 -1.72 -11.39 -7.91
C TRP A 35 -3.00 -12.23 -8.05
N LYS A 36 -2.86 -13.45 -8.58
CA LYS A 36 -3.97 -14.40 -8.72
C LYS A 36 -4.52 -14.81 -7.35
N GLU A 37 -5.73 -15.36 -7.32
CA GLU A 37 -6.36 -15.93 -6.12
C GLU A 37 -5.50 -17.03 -5.46
N PRO A 38 -5.66 -17.29 -4.14
CA PRO A 38 -4.89 -18.28 -3.41
C PRO A 38 -4.89 -19.67 -4.09
N GLY A 39 -3.73 -20.32 -4.10
CA GLY A 39 -3.57 -21.64 -4.71
C GLY A 39 -2.40 -21.73 -5.68
N HIS A 40 -2.47 -22.68 -6.61
CA HIS A 40 -1.38 -22.96 -7.57
C HIS A 40 -1.08 -21.73 -8.46
N GLY A 41 -2.11 -21.01 -8.89
CA GLY A 41 -1.98 -19.81 -9.71
C GLY A 41 -1.15 -18.71 -9.05
N ARG A 42 -1.48 -18.35 -7.80
CA ARG A 42 -0.70 -17.37 -7.01
C ARG A 42 0.74 -17.82 -6.81
N THR A 43 0.94 -19.10 -6.50
CA THR A 43 2.28 -19.66 -6.28
C THR A 43 3.16 -19.51 -7.52
N SER A 44 2.62 -19.77 -8.71
CA SER A 44 3.35 -19.57 -9.97
C SER A 44 3.71 -18.09 -10.20
N VAL A 45 2.77 -17.17 -9.96
CA VAL A 45 3.03 -15.74 -10.19
C VAL A 45 4.05 -15.19 -9.19
N VAL A 46 4.00 -15.60 -7.93
CA VAL A 46 5.01 -15.22 -6.93
C VAL A 46 6.38 -15.81 -7.28
N ARG A 47 6.42 -17.08 -7.70
CA ARG A 47 7.63 -17.72 -8.21
C ARG A 47 8.27 -16.90 -9.33
N ASP A 48 7.48 -16.54 -10.33
CA ASP A 48 7.94 -15.83 -11.52
C ASP A 48 8.37 -14.39 -11.20
N ALA A 49 7.64 -13.70 -10.31
CA ALA A 49 7.98 -12.34 -9.91
C ALA A 49 9.26 -12.27 -9.08
N ALA A 50 9.48 -13.23 -8.19
CA ALA A 50 10.63 -13.28 -7.29
C ALA A 50 11.82 -14.07 -7.82
N ASP A 51 11.71 -14.68 -9.00
CA ASP A 51 12.73 -15.56 -9.61
C ASP A 51 13.24 -16.63 -8.64
N ILE A 52 12.31 -17.34 -8.00
CA ILE A 52 12.60 -18.40 -7.02
C ILE A 52 12.03 -19.74 -7.46
N SER A 53 12.33 -20.81 -6.72
CA SER A 53 11.68 -22.10 -6.94
C SER A 53 10.19 -22.07 -6.54
N PHE A 54 9.37 -22.87 -7.23
CA PHE A 54 7.95 -23.02 -6.90
C PHE A 54 7.74 -23.50 -5.45
N SER A 55 8.62 -24.37 -4.96
CA SER A 55 8.57 -24.88 -3.60
C SER A 55 8.88 -23.79 -2.56
N ALA A 56 9.81 -22.88 -2.83
CA ALA A 56 10.06 -21.72 -1.98
C ALA A 56 8.84 -20.80 -1.92
N ALA A 57 8.25 -20.47 -3.07
CA ALA A 57 7.02 -19.67 -3.13
C ALA A 57 5.86 -20.34 -2.35
N ALA A 58 5.69 -21.65 -2.49
CA ALA A 58 4.67 -22.41 -1.78
C ALA A 58 4.84 -22.33 -0.26
N LYS A 59 6.09 -22.44 0.23
CA LYS A 59 6.42 -22.33 1.65
C LYS A 59 6.04 -20.97 2.22
N TRP A 60 6.35 -19.88 1.50
CA TRP A 60 6.00 -18.53 1.95
C TRP A 60 4.49 -18.30 1.99
N LEU A 61 3.73 -18.92 1.09
CA LEU A 61 2.28 -18.73 0.98
C LEU A 61 1.45 -19.66 1.87
N LYS A 62 2.03 -20.76 2.39
CA LYS A 62 1.26 -21.83 3.07
C LYS A 62 1.85 -22.33 4.38
N GLU A 63 3.15 -22.17 4.61
CA GLU A 63 3.86 -22.85 5.70
C GLU A 63 4.37 -21.91 6.81
N ASP A 64 3.93 -20.64 6.81
CA ASP A 64 4.38 -19.60 7.75
C ASP A 64 5.90 -19.40 7.76
N VAL A 65 6.53 -19.61 6.59
CA VAL A 65 7.97 -19.49 6.41
C VAL A 65 8.33 -18.16 5.76
N LEU A 66 9.37 -17.51 6.29
CA LEU A 66 10.01 -16.35 5.67
C LEU A 66 11.29 -16.77 4.91
N PRO A 67 11.78 -15.94 3.97
CA PRO A 67 13.15 -16.04 3.49
C PRO A 67 14.15 -16.09 4.66
N ARG A 68 15.16 -16.95 4.57
CA ARG A 68 16.06 -17.24 5.70
C ARG A 68 16.94 -16.05 6.07
N LYS A 69 17.52 -15.38 5.07
CA LYS A 69 18.42 -14.24 5.27
C LYS A 69 17.63 -12.93 5.38
N ALA A 70 18.12 -11.99 6.18
CA ALA A 70 17.46 -10.70 6.36
C ALA A 70 17.47 -9.88 5.06
N GLU A 71 18.57 -9.97 4.30
CA GLU A 71 18.74 -9.29 3.01
C GLU A 71 17.72 -9.79 1.99
N ASP A 72 17.50 -11.11 1.95
CA ASP A 72 16.49 -11.74 1.09
C ASP A 72 15.09 -11.24 1.45
N ARG A 73 14.78 -11.09 2.75
CA ARG A 73 13.48 -10.59 3.20
C ARG A 73 13.21 -9.17 2.72
N VAL A 74 14.20 -8.27 2.82
CA VAL A 74 14.12 -6.91 2.27
C VAL A 74 13.92 -6.94 0.75
N HIS A 75 14.75 -7.71 0.05
CA HIS A 75 14.72 -7.81 -1.40
C HIS A 75 13.36 -8.33 -1.91
N PHE A 76 12.85 -9.42 -1.35
CA PHE A 76 11.57 -9.99 -1.77
C PHE A 76 10.38 -9.14 -1.36
N ALA A 77 10.45 -8.44 -0.21
CA ALA A 77 9.40 -7.48 0.15
C ALA A 77 9.28 -6.35 -0.89
N GLN A 78 10.40 -5.85 -1.41
CA GLN A 78 10.42 -4.84 -2.48
C GLN A 78 9.85 -5.39 -3.80
N ILE A 79 10.29 -6.58 -4.24
CA ILE A 79 9.81 -7.21 -5.47
C ILE A 79 8.29 -7.44 -5.43
N LEU A 80 7.81 -7.98 -4.31
CA LEU A 80 6.40 -8.30 -4.09
C LEU A 80 5.58 -7.06 -3.76
N GLN A 81 6.23 -5.91 -3.51
CA GLN A 81 5.62 -4.65 -3.07
C GLN A 81 4.75 -4.82 -1.83
N VAL A 82 5.31 -5.48 -0.80
CA VAL A 82 4.65 -5.76 0.47
C VAL A 82 5.39 -5.09 1.63
N ASP A 83 4.67 -4.77 2.71
CA ASP A 83 5.27 -4.21 3.91
C ASP A 83 6.05 -5.31 4.66
N LEU A 84 7.37 -5.15 4.73
CA LEU A 84 8.26 -6.09 5.41
C LEU A 84 7.95 -6.23 6.90
N LEU A 85 7.73 -5.12 7.63
CA LEU A 85 7.50 -5.18 9.08
C LEU A 85 6.17 -5.87 9.37
N TYR A 86 5.17 -5.59 8.54
CA TYR A 86 3.90 -6.29 8.64
C TYR A 86 4.07 -7.77 8.29
N TRP A 87 4.84 -8.10 7.25
CA TRP A 87 5.09 -9.49 6.87
C TRP A 87 5.81 -10.28 7.97
N GLU A 88 6.86 -9.74 8.57
CA GLU A 88 7.71 -10.41 9.57
C GLU A 88 7.04 -10.46 10.95
N TYR A 89 6.53 -9.33 11.42
CA TYR A 89 6.14 -9.15 12.83
C TYR A 89 4.64 -8.89 13.02
N GLY A 90 3.89 -8.64 11.95
CA GLY A 90 2.49 -8.23 12.05
C GLY A 90 2.31 -6.77 12.47
N GLU A 91 3.40 -6.00 12.53
CA GLU A 91 3.37 -4.57 12.81
C GLU A 91 3.12 -3.79 11.52
N ARG A 92 1.95 -3.18 11.40
CA ARG A 92 1.72 -2.21 10.33
C ARG A 92 2.51 -0.96 10.70
N ARG A 93 3.35 -0.47 9.78
CA ARG A 93 3.93 0.86 9.95
C ARG A 93 2.80 1.87 10.12
N LYS A 94 2.65 2.42 11.32
CA LYS A 94 2.11 3.78 11.42
C LYS A 94 3.20 4.64 10.80
N VAL A 95 2.95 5.14 9.60
CA VAL A 95 3.79 6.19 9.04
C VAL A 95 3.54 7.41 9.93
N GLU A 96 4.27 7.52 11.04
CA GLU A 96 4.34 8.78 11.78
C GLU A 96 5.09 9.76 10.89
N ARG A 97 4.33 10.54 10.14
CA ARG A 97 4.89 11.61 9.32
C ARG A 97 5.55 12.62 10.24
N LYS A 98 6.79 12.96 9.93
CA LYS A 98 7.43 14.10 10.59
C LYS A 98 6.68 15.37 10.18
N PRO A 99 6.61 16.41 11.03
CA PRO A 99 6.01 17.69 10.64
C PRO A 99 6.59 18.26 9.34
N VAL A 100 7.89 18.00 9.08
CA VAL A 100 8.58 18.38 7.83
C VAL A 100 7.96 17.72 6.60
N ASP A 101 7.45 16.49 6.72
CA ASP A 101 6.85 15.77 5.60
C ASP A 101 5.49 16.34 5.26
N ILE A 102 4.71 16.79 6.25
CA ILE A 102 3.43 17.49 6.03
C ILE A 102 3.65 18.84 5.33
N LEU A 103 4.69 19.58 5.74
CA LEU A 103 5.04 20.86 5.12
C LEU A 103 5.35 20.73 3.62
N LYS A 104 5.94 19.61 3.18
CA LYS A 104 6.20 19.37 1.74
C LYS A 104 4.91 19.35 0.93
N PHE A 105 3.81 18.79 1.45
CA PHE A 105 2.53 18.76 0.76
C PHE A 105 1.97 20.17 0.57
N SER A 106 2.07 21.00 1.61
CA SER A 106 1.69 22.41 1.52
C SER A 106 2.51 23.15 0.46
N VAL A 107 3.84 23.02 0.50
CA VAL A 107 4.74 23.65 -0.49
C VAL A 107 4.39 23.23 -1.92
N VAL A 108 4.28 21.93 -2.19
CA VAL A 108 3.99 21.42 -3.54
C VAL A 108 2.59 21.85 -4.00
N THR A 109 1.61 21.89 -3.11
CA THR A 109 0.25 22.33 -3.44
C THR A 109 0.22 23.81 -3.83
N HIS A 110 0.92 24.67 -3.08
CA HIS A 110 1.05 26.09 -3.41
C HIS A 110 1.85 26.33 -4.69
N GLN A 111 2.92 25.57 -4.92
CA GLN A 111 3.67 25.61 -6.18
C GLN A 111 2.80 25.20 -7.36
N MET A 112 1.98 24.15 -7.22
CA MET A 112 1.07 23.72 -8.27
C MET A 112 -0.02 24.76 -8.55
N MET A 113 -0.60 25.37 -7.51
CA MET A 113 -1.55 26.48 -7.66
C MET A 113 -0.95 27.62 -8.47
N SER A 114 0.29 28.02 -8.15
CA SER A 114 1.03 29.05 -8.89
C SER A 114 1.34 28.63 -10.33
N LYS A 115 1.77 27.39 -10.55
CA LYS A 115 2.07 26.82 -11.88
C LYS A 115 0.83 26.80 -12.78
N LEU A 116 -0.35 26.56 -12.21
CA LEU A 116 -1.62 26.58 -12.92
C LEU A 116 -2.20 28.01 -13.08
N GLY A 117 -1.51 29.02 -12.56
CA GLY A 117 -1.96 30.41 -12.63
C GLY A 117 -3.23 30.68 -11.81
N LEU A 118 -3.53 29.83 -10.83
CA LEU A 118 -4.76 29.93 -10.04
C LEU A 118 -4.61 30.95 -8.92
N SER A 119 -5.65 31.76 -8.74
CA SER A 119 -5.74 32.74 -7.65
C SER A 119 -6.59 32.24 -6.49
N HIS A 120 -6.51 32.92 -5.33
CA HIS A 120 -7.37 32.65 -4.17
C HIS A 120 -8.87 32.91 -4.43
N ASN A 121 -9.22 33.54 -5.56
CA ASN A 121 -10.61 33.70 -5.99
C ASN A 121 -11.13 32.44 -6.69
N GLU A 122 -10.24 31.63 -7.28
CA GLU A 122 -10.58 30.40 -8.00
C GLU A 122 -10.50 29.16 -7.12
N ILE A 123 -9.61 29.16 -6.13
CA ILE A 123 -9.47 28.10 -5.13
C ILE A 123 -9.58 28.71 -3.74
N LYS A 124 -10.64 28.34 -3.02
CA LYS A 124 -10.81 28.73 -1.61
C LYS A 124 -9.84 27.97 -0.71
N THR A 125 -9.52 28.55 0.44
CA THR A 125 -8.62 27.95 1.44
C THR A 125 -9.07 26.55 1.85
N GLU A 126 -10.38 26.31 2.02
CA GLU A 126 -10.90 25.00 2.40
C GLU A 126 -10.66 23.94 1.32
N GLN A 127 -10.76 24.33 0.04
CA GLN A 127 -10.45 23.45 -1.09
C GLN A 127 -8.96 23.12 -1.14
N LEU A 128 -8.11 24.11 -0.87
CA LEU A 128 -6.66 23.92 -0.80
C LEU A 128 -6.27 22.92 0.30
N ILE A 129 -6.88 23.06 1.49
CA ILE A 129 -6.68 22.13 2.62
C ILE A 129 -7.13 20.72 2.22
N LEU A 130 -8.31 20.57 1.62
CA LEU A 130 -8.81 19.27 1.16
C LEU A 130 -7.88 18.63 0.12
N ILE A 131 -7.34 19.40 -0.82
CA ILE A 131 -6.36 18.88 -1.80
C ILE A 131 -5.13 18.33 -1.07
N GLN A 132 -4.61 19.05 -0.08
CA GLN A 132 -3.47 18.61 0.73
C GLN A 132 -3.79 17.33 1.50
N GLU A 133 -4.95 17.26 2.15
CA GLU A 133 -5.40 16.08 2.91
C GLU A 133 -5.56 14.85 2.02
N ILE A 134 -6.13 15.01 0.82
CA ILE A 134 -6.30 13.91 -0.13
C ILE A 134 -4.93 13.43 -0.65
N ALA A 135 -4.04 14.36 -1.00
CA ALA A 135 -2.69 14.03 -1.44
C ALA A 135 -1.89 13.31 -0.34
N LEU A 136 -2.05 13.75 0.91
CA LEU A 136 -1.45 13.13 2.08
C LEU A 136 -1.97 11.70 2.28
N ALA A 137 -3.30 11.52 2.29
CA ALA A 137 -3.93 10.23 2.47
C ALA A 137 -3.60 9.25 1.33
N PHE A 138 -3.45 9.75 0.11
CA PHE A 138 -2.98 8.93 -1.02
C PHE A 138 -1.55 8.45 -0.80
N SER A 139 -0.64 9.36 -0.47
CA SER A 139 0.76 9.07 -0.21
C SER A 139 0.93 8.07 0.95
N ASP A 140 0.12 8.18 2.02
CA ASP A 140 0.08 7.19 3.11
C ASP A 140 -0.31 5.79 2.66
N ARG A 141 -1.25 5.67 1.71
CA ARG A 141 -1.69 4.38 1.16
C ARG A 141 -0.65 3.76 0.24
N CYS A 142 0.10 4.58 -0.49
CA CYS A 142 1.12 4.13 -1.42
C CYS A 142 2.48 3.87 -0.77
N GLY A 143 2.69 4.32 0.48
CA GLY A 143 3.96 4.21 1.18
C GLY A 143 5.01 5.23 0.70
N ASP A 144 4.58 6.25 -0.05
CA ASP A 144 5.42 7.32 -0.53
C ASP A 144 5.56 8.41 0.55
N THR A 145 6.71 9.05 0.61
CA THR A 145 6.96 10.18 1.55
C THR A 145 6.91 11.54 0.85
N TYR A 146 6.81 11.55 -0.48
CA TYR A 146 6.79 12.75 -1.30
C TYR A 146 5.41 12.95 -1.96
N PRO A 147 4.92 14.19 -2.09
CA PRO A 147 3.65 14.46 -2.75
C PRO A 147 3.70 14.10 -4.24
N ASP A 148 2.70 13.38 -4.74
CA ASP A 148 2.52 13.13 -6.17
C ASP A 148 1.95 14.39 -6.84
N GLU A 149 2.80 15.08 -7.61
CA GLU A 149 2.42 16.30 -8.33
C GLU A 149 1.29 16.07 -9.35
N HIS A 150 1.24 14.90 -9.98
CA HIS A 150 0.21 14.60 -10.99
C HIS A 150 -1.17 14.46 -10.34
N ILE A 151 -1.23 13.86 -9.15
CA ILE A 151 -2.47 13.77 -8.37
C ILE A 151 -2.91 15.15 -7.92
N ILE A 152 -1.99 15.95 -7.38
CA ILE A 152 -2.29 17.31 -6.94
C ILE A 152 -2.81 18.15 -8.11
N GLU A 153 -2.17 18.08 -9.28
CA GLU A 153 -2.63 18.77 -10.49
C GLU A 153 -4.04 18.34 -10.90
N ARG A 154 -4.35 17.03 -10.88
CA ARG A 154 -5.69 16.51 -11.19
C ARG A 154 -6.73 16.99 -10.19
N LEU A 155 -6.40 17.03 -8.91
CA LEU A 155 -7.29 17.53 -7.86
C LEU A 155 -7.61 19.02 -8.07
N PHE A 156 -6.62 19.83 -8.46
CA PHE A 156 -6.87 21.22 -8.84
C PHE A 156 -7.81 21.34 -10.04
N LYS A 157 -7.57 20.56 -11.11
CA LYS A 157 -8.44 20.52 -12.30
C LYS A 157 -9.89 20.15 -11.97
N LEU A 158 -10.07 19.17 -11.08
CA LEU A 158 -11.39 18.77 -10.56
C LEU A 158 -12.04 19.90 -9.75
N ALA A 159 -11.28 20.57 -8.88
CA ALA A 159 -11.79 21.64 -8.02
C ALA A 159 -12.26 22.87 -8.82
N ILE A 160 -11.62 23.17 -9.95
CA ILE A 160 -11.99 24.28 -10.85
C ILE A 160 -12.96 23.87 -11.97
N GLY A 161 -13.29 22.58 -12.09
CA GLY A 161 -14.18 22.06 -13.12
C GLY A 161 -13.62 22.13 -14.56
N LYS A 162 -12.30 22.21 -14.73
CA LYS A 162 -11.64 22.18 -16.05
C LYS A 162 -11.13 20.76 -16.32
N ASN A 163 -11.85 20.01 -17.17
CA ASN A 163 -11.41 18.71 -17.69
C ASN A 163 -10.48 18.90 -18.90
#